data_AF-A0A1V5E4N3-F1
#
_entry.id   AF-A0A1V5E4N3-F1
#
_cell.length_a   1.000
_cell.length_b   1.000
_cell.length_c   1.000
_cell.angle_alpha   90.00
_cell.angle_beta   90.00
_cell.angle_gamma   90.00
#
_symmetry.space_group_name_H-M   'P 1'
#
loop_
_entity.id
_entity.type
_entity.pdbx_description
1 polymer ?
#
loop_
_entity_poly.entity_id
_entity_poly.type
_entity_poly.pdbx_seq_one_letter_code
_entity_poly.pdbx_strand_id
1 'polypeptide(L)'
;MFWVTAAALMGSVMVSYVKARAEGLGQTEFRGLMQRPERLILLITGTVLNAPINNLFFPGCADCTLQWTIVILAVLTNLTALQRLVSSRRELA
;
A
#
# COMPACT_ATOMS: atom_id res chain seq x y z
N MET A 1 -16.38 -1.82 -3.43
CA MET A 1 -15.35 -2.01 -2.37
C MET A 1 -14.60 -3.32 -2.49
N PHE A 2 -15.26 -4.47 -2.68
CA PHE A 2 -14.61 -5.79 -2.72
C PHE A 2 -13.39 -5.89 -3.65
N TRP A 3 -13.47 -5.39 -4.88
CA TRP A 3 -12.36 -5.44 -5.84
C TRP A 3 -11.15 -4.60 -5.41
N VAL A 4 -11.38 -3.45 -4.76
CA VAL A 4 -10.32 -2.55 -4.30
C VAL A 4 -9.60 -3.16 -3.10
N THR A 5 -10.34 -3.74 -2.15
CA THR A 5 -9.74 -4.44 -1.02
C THR A 5 -8.98 -5.69 -1.46
N ALA A 6 -9.48 -6.44 -2.44
CA ALA A 6 -8.76 -7.57 -3.03
C ALA A 6 -7.44 -7.12 -3.68
N ALA A 7 -7.45 -6.01 -4.45
CA ALA A 7 -6.24 -5.44 -5.04
C ALA A 7 -5.24 -4.92 -4.00
N ALA A 8 -5.70 -4.30 -2.92
CA ALA A 8 -4.85 -3.85 -1.82
C ALA A 8 -4.22 -5.03 -1.06
N LEU A 9 -4.98 -6.11 -0.84
CA LEU A 9 -4.47 -7.34 -0.24
C LEU A 9 -3.41 -8.00 -1.12
N MET A 10 -3.68 -8.14 -2.42
CA MET A 10 -2.71 -8.70 -3.37
C MET A 10 -1.42 -7.87 -3.39
N GLY A 11 -1.50 -6.54 -3.52
CA GLY A 11 -0.33 -5.65 -3.46
C GLY A 11 0.44 -5.78 -2.15
N SER A 12 -0.27 -5.90 -1.02
CA SER A 12 0.35 -6.05 0.30
C SER A 12 1.17 -7.35 0.44
N VAL A 13 0.66 -8.46 -0.11
CA VAL A 13 1.35 -9.75 -0.12
C VAL A 13 2.52 -9.74 -1.11
N MET A 14 2.31 -9.21 -2.32
CA MET A 14 3.32 -9.14 -3.38
C MET A 14 4.59 -8.42 -2.93
N VAL A 15 4.45 -7.30 -2.22
CA VAL A 15 5.58 -6.52 -1.68
C VAL A 15 6.42 -7.33 -0.68
N SER A 16 5.80 -8.22 0.10
CA SER A 16 6.51 -9.10 1.02
C SER A 16 7.14 -10.30 0.31
N TYR A 17 6.48 -10.85 -0.71
CA TYR A 17 7.02 -11.95 -1.52
C TYR A 17 8.26 -11.53 -2.30
N VAL A 18 8.22 -10.39 -3.00
CA VAL A 18 9.37 -9.87 -3.76
C VAL A 18 10.56 -9.64 -2.85
N LYS A 19 10.32 -9.13 -1.63
CA LYS A 19 11.37 -8.98 -0.62
C LYS A 19 12.00 -10.32 -0.24
N ALA A 20 11.20 -11.30 0.15
CA ALA A 20 11.71 -12.61 0.56
C ALA A 20 12.45 -13.33 -0.58
N ARG A 21 11.99 -13.17 -1.82
CA ARG A 21 12.64 -13.75 -3.00
C ARG A 21 13.97 -13.08 -3.31
N ALA A 22 14.05 -11.75 -3.17
CA ALA A 22 15.27 -10.98 -3.37
C ALA A 22 16.33 -11.28 -2.28
N GLU A 23 15.93 -11.40 -1.01
CA GLU A 23 16.82 -11.83 0.07
C GLU A 23 17.40 -13.23 -0.20
N GLY A 24 16.58 -14.15 -0.72
CA GLY A 24 17.04 -15.49 -1.15
C GLY A 24 18.00 -15.49 -2.35
N LEU A 25 18.08 -14.39 -3.11
CA LEU A 25 19.01 -14.19 -4.22
C LEU A 25 20.24 -13.35 -3.82
N GLY A 26 20.39 -13.00 -2.53
CA GLY A 26 21.53 -12.23 -2.02
C GLY A 26 21.40 -10.71 -2.17
N GLN A 27 20.24 -10.19 -2.62
CA GLN A 27 19.99 -8.76 -2.74
C GLN A 27 19.61 -8.14 -1.39
N THR A 28 20.26 -7.03 -1.01
CA THR A 28 20.04 -6.33 0.27
C THR A 28 19.58 -4.88 0.13
N GLU A 29 19.72 -4.23 -1.04
CA GLU A 29 19.26 -2.86 -1.26
C GLU A 29 17.76 -2.80 -1.63
N PHE A 30 16.91 -2.74 -0.61
CA PHE A 30 15.47 -2.54 -0.81
C PHE A 30 15.11 -1.06 -0.86
N ARG A 31 15.12 -0.45 -2.05
CA ARG A 31 14.52 0.86 -2.28
C ARG A 31 13.06 0.71 -2.73
N GLY A 32 12.15 1.44 -2.08
CA GLY A 32 10.74 1.51 -2.48
C GLY A 32 10.05 2.70 -1.84
N LEU A 33 9.16 3.36 -2.60
CA LEU A 33 8.45 4.58 -2.21
C LEU A 33 7.45 4.41 -1.07
N MET A 34 7.01 3.17 -0.80
CA MET A 34 6.18 2.86 0.36
C MET A 34 6.76 1.69 1.16
N GLN A 35 7.35 2.01 2.31
CA GLN A 35 7.80 1.01 3.27
C GLN A 35 6.65 0.55 4.19
N ARG A 36 6.88 -0.57 4.90
CA ARG A 36 5.93 -1.09 5.90
C ARG A 36 5.43 -0.04 6.89
N PRO A 37 6.27 0.84 7.49
CA PRO A 37 5.80 1.89 8.39
C PRO A 37 4.89 2.92 7.72
N GLU A 38 5.20 3.37 6.50
CA GLU A 38 4.39 4.39 5.80
C GLU A 38 2.99 3.89 5.47
N ARG A 39 2.89 2.61 5.07
CA ARG A 39 1.60 1.95 4.86
C ARG A 39 0.76 1.91 6.15
N LEU A 40 1.40 1.64 7.28
CA LEU A 40 0.78 1.61 8.59
C LEU A 40 0.32 3.00 9.01
N ILE A 41 1.16 4.02 8.83
CA ILE A 41 0.81 5.41 9.10
C ILE A 41 -0.41 5.82 8.29
N LEU A 42 -0.45 5.54 6.98
CA LEU A 42 -1.58 5.91 6.11
C LEU A 42 -2.88 5.20 6.53
N LEU A 43 -2.79 3.95 7.00
CA LEU A 43 -3.95 3.19 7.46
C LEU A 43 -4.45 3.70 8.82
N ILE A 44 -3.54 4.00 9.75
CA ILE A 44 -3.87 4.56 11.07
C ILE A 44 -4.44 5.98 10.94
N THR A 45 -3.83 6.82 10.12
CA THR A 45 -4.35 8.19 9.92
C THR A 45 -5.69 8.14 9.19
N GLY A 46 -5.86 7.27 8.20
CA GLY A 46 -7.15 7.10 7.51
C GLY A 46 -8.29 6.60 8.41
N THR A 47 -7.99 5.74 9.40
CA THR A 47 -9.01 5.26 10.37
C THR A 47 -9.30 6.29 11.46
N VAL A 48 -8.27 6.88 12.07
CA VAL A 48 -8.43 7.87 13.15
C VAL A 48 -9.09 9.15 12.63
N LEU A 49 -8.71 9.59 11.44
CA LEU A 49 -9.27 10.79 10.84
C LEU A 49 -10.62 10.56 10.17
N ASN A 50 -11.13 9.31 10.06
CA ASN A 50 -12.45 9.06 9.47
C ASN A 50 -13.55 9.79 10.25
N ALA A 51 -13.62 9.65 11.57
CA ALA A 51 -14.66 10.27 12.39
C ALA A 51 -14.72 11.83 12.30
N PRO A 52 -13.59 12.57 12.42
CA PRO A 52 -13.61 14.03 12.30
C PRO A 52 -13.73 14.53 10.84
N ILE A 53 -13.09 13.88 9.86
CA ILE A 53 -13.12 14.33 8.46
C ILE A 53 -14.46 14.02 7.81
N ASN A 54 -15.08 12.89 8.12
CA ASN A 54 -16.37 12.53 7.52
C ASN A 54 -17.47 13.50 7.96
N ASN A 55 -17.45 13.95 9.22
CA ASN A 55 -18.35 15.01 9.71
C ASN A 55 -18.10 16.39 9.06
N LEU A 56 -16.87 16.69 8.65
CA LEU A 56 -16.50 18.02 8.16
C LEU A 56 -16.63 18.17 6.64
N PHE A 57 -16.32 17.13 5.86
CA PHE A 57 -16.26 17.19 4.40
C PHE A 57 -17.43 16.48 3.68
N PHE A 58 -18.06 15.48 4.28
CA PHE A 58 -19.12 14.69 3.63
C PHE A 58 -20.28 14.39 4.61
N PRO A 59 -21.09 15.41 4.97
CA PRO A 59 -22.24 15.22 5.85
C PRO A 59 -23.33 14.43 5.09
N GLY A 60 -23.33 13.10 5.25
CA GLY A 60 -24.39 12.24 4.70
C GLY A 60 -23.94 10.86 4.19
N CYS A 61 -22.63 10.61 4.02
CA CYS A 61 -22.13 9.31 3.61
C CYS A 61 -21.34 8.63 4.73
N ALA A 62 -21.85 7.54 5.27
CA ALA A 62 -21.07 6.67 6.15
C ALA A 62 -19.87 6.10 5.35
N ASP A 63 -18.66 6.30 5.89
CA ASP A 63 -17.40 5.66 5.45
C ASP A 63 -16.75 6.10 4.12
N CYS A 64 -17.15 7.24 3.52
CA CYS A 64 -16.50 7.74 2.30
C CYS A 64 -14.98 8.00 2.48
N THR A 65 -14.56 8.50 3.65
CA THR A 65 -13.15 8.80 3.93
C THR A 65 -12.28 7.53 3.91
N LEU A 66 -12.74 6.47 4.56
CA LEU A 66 -12.05 5.18 4.59
C LEU A 66 -11.96 4.54 3.20
N GLN A 67 -13.04 4.65 2.43
CA GLN A 67 -13.07 4.15 1.06
C GLN A 67 -11.98 4.81 0.21
N TRP A 68 -11.80 6.12 0.32
CA TRP A 68 -10.70 6.84 -0.36
C TRP A 68 -9.33 6.42 0.15
N THR A 69 -9.14 6.26 1.47
CA THR A 69 -7.88 5.76 2.05
C THR A 69 -7.51 4.39 1.46
N ILE A 70 -8.46 3.46 1.35
CA ILE A 70 -8.21 2.12 0.82
C ILE A 70 -7.87 2.16 -0.69
N VAL A 71 -8.51 3.03 -1.46
CA VAL A 71 -8.18 3.23 -2.89
C VAL A 71 -6.75 3.74 -3.03
N ILE A 72 -6.38 4.77 -2.27
CA ILE A 72 -5.02 5.33 -2.25
C ILE A 72 -4.01 4.26 -1.87
N LEU A 73 -4.30 3.48 -0.82
CA LEU A 73 -3.48 2.35 -0.38
C LEU A 73 -3.31 1.29 -1.47
N ALA A 74 -4.39 0.93 -2.16
CA ALA A 74 -4.37 -0.08 -3.22
C ALA A 74 -3.46 0.34 -4.39
N VAL A 75 -3.54 1.61 -4.80
CA VAL A 75 -2.70 2.14 -5.88
C VAL A 75 -1.23 2.17 -5.46
N LEU A 76 -0.93 2.77 -4.30
CA LEU A 76 0.43 2.90 -3.80
C LEU A 76 1.12 1.55 -3.57
N THR A 77 0.40 0.58 -3.02
CA THR A 77 0.95 -0.76 -2.77
C THR A 77 1.28 -1.50 -4.06
N ASN A 78 0.43 -1.40 -5.08
CA ASN A 78 0.71 -2.01 -6.39
C ASN A 78 1.86 -1.30 -7.12
N LEU A 79 1.92 0.03 -7.09
CA LEU A 79 3.05 0.77 -7.65
C LEU A 79 4.37 0.39 -6.97
N THR A 80 4.37 0.24 -5.65
CA THR A 80 5.56 -0.15 -4.89
C THR A 80 5.99 -1.59 -5.20
N ALA A 81 5.03 -2.50 -5.41
CA ALA A 81 5.33 -3.87 -5.83
C ALA A 81 6.04 -3.89 -7.19
N LEU A 82 5.57 -3.09 -8.16
CA LEU A 82 6.20 -2.95 -9.47
C LEU A 82 7.61 -2.33 -9.36
N GLN A 83 7.78 -1.29 -8.56
CA GLN A 83 9.09 -0.67 -8.35
C GLN A 83 10.13 -1.66 -7.82
N ARG A 84 9.76 -2.48 -6.82
CA ARG A 84 10.64 -3.52 -6.27
C ARG A 84 10.96 -4.60 -7.29
N LEU A 85 9.99 -5.00 -8.13
CA LEU A 85 10.24 -5.96 -9.20
C LEU A 85 11.23 -5.41 -10.23
N VAL A 86 11.08 -4.14 -10.63
CA VAL A 86 11.98 -3.52 -11.62
C VAL A 86 13.37 -3.31 -11.04
N SER A 87 13.51 -2.88 -9.78
CA SER A 87 14.82 -2.72 -9.14
C SER A 87 15.56 -4.06 -9.04
N SER A 88 14.90 -5.11 -8.55
CA SER A 88 15.51 -6.44 -8.45
C SER A 88 15.83 -7.05 -9.82
N ARG A 89 15.07 -6.72 -10.87
CA ARG A 89 15.39 -7.13 -12.25
C ARG A 89 16.67 -6.46 -12.77
N ARG A 90 16.90 -5.18 -12.45
CA ARG A 90 18.06 -4.42 -12.92
C ARG A 90 19.36 -4.85 -12.27
N GLU A 91 19.33 -5.35 -11.04
CA GLU A 91 20.54 -5.82 -10.35
C GLU A 91 20.94 -7.26 -10.73
N LEU A 92 20.04 -8.02 -11.36
CA LEU A 92 20.30 -9.39 -11.82
C LEU A 92 20.67 -9.47 -13.31
N ALA A 93 20.54 -8.38 -14.07
CA ALA A 93 20.87 -8.28 -15.49
C ALA A 93 22.24 -7.61 -15.67
#